data_AF-A0A353NM43-F1
#
_entry.id   AF-A0A353NM43-F1
#
_cell.length_a   1.000
_cell.length_b   1.000
_cell.length_c   1.000
_cell.angle_alpha   90.00
_cell.angle_beta   90.00
_cell.angle_gamma   90.00
#
_symmetry.space_group_name_H-M   'P 1'
#
loop_
_entity.id
_entity.type
_entity.pdbx_description
1 polymer ?
#
loop_
_entity_poly.entity_id
_entity_poly.type
_entity_poly.pdbx_seq_one_letter_code
_entity_poly.pdbx_strand_id
1 'polypeptide(L)' 'TIRWIVSQRLLPRIGGGRIAAMEILRTSLRVKDLILNGETEDKTFYHIINEGSALEMRTFDQHILEIYGR' A
#
# COMPACT_ATOMS: atom_id res chain seq x y z
N THR A 1 -12.25 10.75 11.47
CA THR A 1 -12.25 9.44 10.78
C THR A 1 -11.10 9.40 9.80
N ILE A 2 -10.41 8.27 9.72
CA ILE A 2 -9.36 8.03 8.71
C ILE A 2 -10.04 7.91 7.33
N ARG A 3 -9.41 8.49 6.30
CA ARG A 3 -9.88 8.38 4.90
C ARG A 3 -8.85 7.63 4.04
N TRP A 4 -7.58 7.99 4.22
CA TRP A 4 -6.45 7.44 3.51
C TRP A 4 -5.25 7.37 4.45
N ILE A 5 -4.39 6.39 4.21
CA ILE A 5 -3.05 6.30 4.77
C ILE A 5 -2.11 6.13 3.57
N VAL A 6 -1.10 6.99 3.49
CA VAL A 6 -0.09 6.95 2.43
C VAL A 6 1.26 6.80 3.09
N SER A 7 1.93 5.69 2.80
CA SER A 7 3.26 5.37 3.32
C SER A 7 4.29 5.59 2.20
N GLN A 8 5.38 6.29 2.49
CA GLN A 8 6.44 6.58 1.53
C GLN A 8 7.77 5.98 1.97
N ARG A 9 8.48 5.33 1.05
CA ARG A 9 9.88 4.92 1.19
C ARG A 9 10.68 5.50 0.02
N LEU A 10 11.80 6.15 0.32
CA LEU A 10 12.69 6.67 -0.71
C LEU A 10 13.81 5.65 -0.95
N LEU A 11 13.79 5.02 -2.11
CA LEU A 11 14.72 3.98 -2.53
C LEU A 11 15.85 4.58 -3.38
N PRO A 12 17.07 3.99 -3.35
CA PRO A 12 18.13 4.40 -4.27
C PRO A 12 17.73 4.15 -5.71
N ARG A 13 18.03 5.10 -6.61
CA ARG A 13 17.75 4.97 -8.05
C ARG A 13 19.03 4.62 -8.81
N ILE A 14 18.93 3.75 -9.82
CA ILE A 14 20.03 3.49 -10.76
C ILE A 14 20.37 4.80 -11.49
N GLY A 15 21.66 5.14 -11.55
CA GLY A 15 22.13 6.41 -12.10
C GLY A 15 22.17 7.56 -11.08
N GLY A 16 21.88 7.29 -9.81
CA GLY A 16 22.00 8.26 -8.72
C GLY A 16 20.67 8.92 -8.32
N GLY A 17 20.65 9.49 -7.12
CA GLY A 17 19.44 10.05 -6.52
C GLY A 17 18.54 8.99 -5.88
N ARG A 18 17.28 9.37 -5.66
CA ARG A 18 16.27 8.54 -4.96
C ARG A 18 14.94 8.57 -5.70
N ILE A 19 14.17 7.51 -5.57
CA ILE A 19 12.81 7.38 -6.10
C ILE A 19 11.84 7.05 -4.96
N ALA A 20 10.64 7.66 -4.98
CA ALA A 20 9.62 7.41 -3.97
C ALA A 20 8.81 6.16 -4.34
N ALA A 21 8.97 5.09 -3.57
CA ALA A 21 8.02 4.01 -3.49
C ALA A 21 6.91 4.40 -2.50
N MET A 22 5.67 4.06 -2.85
CA MET A 22 4.49 4.44 -2.09
C MET A 22 3.55 3.25 -1.94
N GLU A 23 3.00 3.12 -0.74
CA GLU A 23 1.89 2.23 -0.43
C GLU A 23 0.68 3.09 -0.02
N ILE A 24 -0.49 2.73 -0.51
CA ILE A 24 -1.71 3.51 -0.35
C ILE A 24 -2.81 2.60 0.16
N LEU A 25 -3.37 2.96 1.33
CA LEU A 25 -4.54 2.32 1.91
C LEU A 25 -5.70 3.32 1.95
N ARG A 26 -6.84 2.94 1.37
CA ARG A 26 -8.09 3.71 1.45
C ARG A 26 -9.02 3.09 2.49
N THR A 27 -9.71 3.91 3.27
CA THR A 27 -10.69 3.41 4.22
C THR A 27 -11.88 2.74 3.51
N SER A 28 -12.16 1.49 3.88
CA SER A 28 -13.31 0.68 3.46
C SER A 28 -13.97 0.01 4.69
N LEU A 29 -15.10 -0.67 4.52
CA LEU A 29 -15.71 -1.45 5.62
C LEU A 29 -14.74 -2.51 6.17
N ARG A 30 -14.00 -3.18 5.29
CA ARG A 30 -13.00 -4.19 5.68
C ARG A 30 -11.84 -3.57 6.48
N VAL A 31 -11.37 -2.39 6.07
CA VAL A 31 -10.31 -1.66 6.79
C VAL A 31 -10.79 -1.19 8.16
N LYS A 32 -12.03 -0.70 8.27
CA LYS A 32 -12.60 -0.31 9.56
C LYS A 32 -12.71 -1.49 10.51
N ASP A 33 -13.13 -2.64 10.00
CA ASP A 33 -13.22 -3.90 10.76
C ASP A 33 -11.83 -4.31 11.29
N LEU A 34 -10.80 -4.31 10.44
CA LEU A 34 -9.43 -4.62 10.84
C LEU A 34 -8.84 -3.66 11.87
N ILE A 35 -9.16 -2.36 11.78
CA ILE A 35 -8.72 -1.38 12.77
C ILE A 35 -9.34 -1.68 14.15
N LEU A 36 -10.59 -2.12 14.19
CA LEU A 36 -11.32 -2.38 15.43
C LEU A 36 -10.98 -3.74 16.04
N ASN A 37 -10.84 -4.76 15.19
CA ASN A 37 -10.76 -6.16 15.62
C ASN A 37 -9.36 -6.78 15.45
N GLY A 38 -8.44 -6.10 14.77
CA GLY A 38 -7.10 -6.61 14.47
C GLY A 38 -7.04 -7.52 13.25
N GLU A 39 -5.81 -7.83 12.82
CA GLU A 39 -5.55 -8.75 11.70
C GLU A 39 -5.67 -10.23 12.12
N THR A 40 -6.05 -11.07 11.16
CA THR A 40 -5.98 -12.53 11.26
C THR A 40 -5.19 -13.09 10.06
N GLU A 41 -4.85 -14.38 10.07
CA GLU A 41 -4.09 -15.00 8.96
C GLU A 41 -4.75 -14.75 7.59
N ASP A 42 -6.08 -14.87 7.51
CA ASP A 42 -6.84 -14.66 6.26
C ASP A 42 -7.24 -13.20 6.00
N LYS A 43 -7.00 -12.27 6.95
CA LYS A 43 -7.46 -10.88 6.88
C LYS A 43 -6.36 -9.95 7.35
N THR A 44 -5.59 -9.46 6.40
CA THR A 44 -4.53 -8.50 6.64
C THR A 44 -4.74 -7.22 5.82
N PHE A 45 -4.19 -6.10 6.28
CA PHE A 45 -4.11 -4.86 5.51
C PHE A 45 -3.37 -5.10 4.20
N TYR A 46 -2.30 -5.90 4.21
CA TYR A 46 -1.56 -6.24 3.00
C TYR A 46 -2.46 -6.88 1.95
N HIS A 47 -3.27 -7.89 2.33
CA HIS A 47 -4.18 -8.56 1.40
C HIS A 47 -5.23 -7.59 0.83
N ILE A 48 -5.81 -6.74 1.68
CA ILE A 48 -6.79 -5.73 1.24
C ILE A 48 -6.16 -4.72 0.27
N ILE A 49 -4.95 -4.24 0.56
CA ILE A 49 -4.26 -3.28 -0.31
C ILE A 49 -3.94 -3.95 -1.64
N ASN A 50 -3.45 -5.19 -1.62
CA ASN A 50 -3.09 -5.95 -2.81
C ASN A 50 -4.29 -6.17 -3.76
N GLU A 51 -5.45 -6.52 -3.21
CA GLU A 51 -6.71 -6.65 -3.98
C GLU A 51 -7.39 -5.32 -4.29
N GLY A 52 -6.96 -4.24 -3.63
CA GLY A 52 -7.63 -2.94 -3.62
C GLY A 52 -7.31 -2.03 -4.80
N SER A 53 -6.72 -2.55 -5.88
CA SER A 53 -6.29 -1.75 -7.04
C SER A 53 -7.44 -0.96 -7.68
N ALA A 54 -8.64 -1.54 -7.75
CA ALA A 54 -9.85 -0.86 -8.23
C ALA A 54 -10.30 0.33 -7.35
N LEU A 55 -9.79 0.41 -6.12
CA LEU A 55 -10.01 1.50 -5.16
C LEU A 55 -8.79 2.42 -5.03
N GLU A 56 -7.87 2.38 -6.00
CA GLU A 56 -6.62 3.16 -6.04
C GLU A 56 -5.69 2.86 -4.85
N MET A 57 -5.86 1.68 -4.24
CA MET A 57 -4.89 1.17 -3.28
C MET A 57 -3.73 0.50 -4.02
N ARG A 58 -2.56 0.48 -3.39
CA ARG A 58 -1.39 -0.22 -3.93
C ARG A 58 -0.43 -0.59 -2.82
N THR A 59 0.19 -1.77 -2.93
CA THR A 59 1.26 -2.18 -2.01
C THR A 59 2.59 -1.56 -2.41
N PHE A 60 3.56 -1.57 -1.49
CA PHE A 60 4.94 -1.25 -1.85
C PHE A 60 5.44 -2.13 -3.00
N ASP A 61 5.20 -3.44 -2.95
CA ASP A 61 5.70 -4.40 -3.95
C ASP A 61 5.19 -4.07 -5.35
N GLN A 62 3.89 -3.77 -5.49
CA GLN A 62 3.29 -3.35 -6.75
C GLN A 62 3.92 -2.05 -7.28
N HIS A 63 4.17 -1.06 -6.42
CA HIS A 63 4.80 0.18 -6.85
C HIS A 63 6.28 0.02 -7.18
N ILE A 64 7.01 -0.78 -6.41
CA ILE A 64 8.43 -1.08 -6.64
C ILE A 64 8.61 -1.80 -7.98
N LEU A 65 7.75 -2.78 -8.30
CA LEU A 65 7.78 -3.45 -9.60
C LEU A 65 7.47 -2.49 -10.76
N GLU A 66 6.49 -1.59 -10.58
CA GLU A 66 6.17 -0.57 -11.59
C GLU A 66 7.33 0.38 -11.86
N ILE A 67 7.99 0.89 -10.81
CA ILE A 67 9.13 1.81 -10.99
C ILE A 67 10.40 1.11 -11.44
N TYR A 68 10.56 -0.19 -11.18
CA TYR A 68 11.68 -0.99 -11.68
C TYR A 68 11.55 -1.30 -13.18
N GLY A 69 10.32 -1.51 -13.66
CA GLY A 69 10.04 -1.76 -15.08
C GLY A 69 10.14 -0.51 -15.98
N ARG A 70 10.46 0.67 -15.42
CA ARG A 70 10.64 1.94 -16.13
C ARG A 70 12.11 2.22 -16.40
#